data_AF-A0A257EIW8-F1
#
_entry.id   AF-A0A257EIW8-F1
#
_cell.length_a   1.000
_cell.length_b   1.000
_cell.length_c   1.000
_cell.angle_alpha   90.00
_cell.angle_beta   90.00
_cell.angle_gamma   90.00
#
_symmetry.space_group_name_H-M   'P 1'
#
loop_
_entity.id
_entity.type
_entity.pdbx_description
1 polymer ?
#
loop_
_entity_poly.entity_id
_entity_poly.type
_entity_poly.pdbx_seq_one_letter_code
_entity_poly.pdbx_strand_id
1 'polypeptide(L)'
;MTPDVNVLVAAYRPDHPHHLPARAWLDDAVVQAANGRTSLMLLGMVVTGLIRITTHPKIFQQTDPLQDVTDFVDSLLSCPSVQFQSQGTTWPNLRQVCLEQQVSGNLVTDAWIASTVMQSGETLCTFDRDFLRLLPSSQLLLLKP
;
A
#
# COMPACT_ATOMS: atom_id res chain seq x y z
N MET A 1 2.13 -8.61 6.05
CA MET A 1 1.38 -7.34 5.98
C MET A 1 1.64 -6.65 4.66
N THR A 2 0.81 -5.69 4.27
CA THR A 2 1.02 -4.87 3.07
C THR A 2 0.62 -3.41 3.29
N PRO A 3 1.40 -2.41 2.83
CA PRO A 3 0.99 -1.01 2.92
C PRO A 3 -0.02 -0.66 1.83
N ASP A 4 -0.85 0.33 2.11
CA ASP A 4 -1.60 1.07 1.10
C ASP A 4 -0.74 2.16 0.42
N VAL A 5 -1.22 2.67 -0.70
CA VAL A 5 -0.62 3.78 -1.46
C VAL A 5 -0.37 4.99 -0.58
N ASN A 6 -1.36 5.39 0.23
CA ASN A 6 -1.23 6.56 1.09
C ASN A 6 -0.14 6.41 2.16
N VAL A 7 0.12 5.18 2.63
CA VAL A 7 1.16 4.89 3.62
C VAL A 7 2.53 4.99 2.98
N LEU A 8 2.73 4.40 1.79
CA LEU A 8 4.02 4.52 1.10
C LEU A 8 4.32 5.95 0.67
N VAL A 9 3.32 6.68 0.16
CA VAL A 9 3.49 8.09 -0.19
C VAL A 9 3.87 8.90 1.05
N ALA A 10 3.16 8.71 2.17
CA ALA A 10 3.46 9.41 3.42
C ALA A 10 4.84 9.05 3.97
N ALA A 11 5.23 7.77 3.96
CA ALA A 11 6.53 7.32 4.46
C ALA A 11 7.70 7.82 3.60
N TYR A 12 7.48 7.97 2.29
CA TYR A 12 8.48 8.50 1.35
C TYR A 12 8.62 10.03 1.45
N ARG A 13 7.50 10.76 1.54
CA ARG A 13 7.45 12.23 1.48
C ARG A 13 7.57 12.89 2.86
N PRO A 14 8.68 13.59 3.18
CA PRO A 14 8.84 14.26 4.48
C PRO A 14 7.86 15.41 4.73
N ASP A 15 7.33 16.01 3.66
CA ASP A 15 6.35 17.09 3.68
C ASP A 15 4.90 16.60 3.80
N HIS A 16 4.67 15.27 3.79
CA HIS A 16 3.33 14.72 3.98
C HIS A 16 2.88 14.85 5.46
N PRO A 17 1.64 15.28 5.76
CA PRO A 17 1.17 15.45 7.15
C PRO A 17 1.33 14.21 8.03
N HIS A 18 1.16 13.02 7.45
CA HIS A 18 1.28 11.74 8.14
C HIS A 18 2.67 11.11 8.01
N HIS A 19 3.72 11.87 7.64
CA HIS A 19 5.05 11.33 7.39
C HIS A 19 5.59 10.54 8.58
N LEU A 20 5.56 11.14 9.77
CA LEU A 20 6.11 10.53 10.98
C LEU A 20 5.46 9.17 11.32
N PRO A 21 4.13 9.03 11.45
CA PRO A 21 3.53 7.73 11.74
C PRO A 21 3.72 6.72 10.60
N ALA A 22 3.67 7.16 9.34
CA ALA A 22 3.86 6.27 8.19
C ALA A 22 5.27 5.71 8.13
N ARG A 23 6.27 6.58 8.33
CA ARG A 23 7.68 6.21 8.32
C ARG A 23 8.02 5.30 9.49
N ALA A 24 7.53 5.62 10.70
CA ALA A 24 7.73 4.77 11.87
C ALA A 24 7.14 3.37 11.67
N TRP A 25 5.94 3.26 11.11
CA TRP A 25 5.34 1.95 10.79
C TRP A 25 6.15 1.19 9.73
N LEU A 26 6.58 1.84 8.66
CA LEU A 26 7.32 1.18 7.58
C LEU A 26 8.69 0.68 8.07
N ASP A 27 9.41 1.50 8.83
CA ASP A 27 10.71 1.14 9.40
C ASP A 27 10.57 -0.07 10.34
N ASP A 28 9.55 -0.08 11.23
CA ASP A 28 9.27 -1.26 12.06
C ASP A 28 8.92 -2.49 11.22
N ALA A 29 8.03 -2.35 10.23
CA ALA A 29 7.64 -3.47 9.36
C ALA A 29 8.84 -4.09 8.64
N VAL A 30 9.76 -3.27 8.13
CA VAL A 30 11.02 -3.72 7.52
C VAL A 30 11.91 -4.43 8.53
N VAL A 31 12.05 -3.90 9.75
CA VAL A 31 12.83 -4.54 10.83
C VAL A 31 12.22 -5.87 11.24
N GLN A 32 10.90 -5.97 11.40
CA GLN A 32 10.24 -7.24 11.73
C GLN A 32 10.40 -8.26 10.58
N ALA A 33 10.35 -7.80 9.32
CA ALA A 33 10.56 -8.64 8.14
C ALA A 33 11.99 -9.18 8.06
N ALA A 34 12.99 -8.32 8.28
CA ALA A 34 14.39 -8.72 8.31
C ALA A 34 14.70 -9.74 9.43
N ASN A 35 13.97 -9.66 10.54
CA ASN A 35 14.07 -10.60 11.66
C ASN A 35 13.22 -11.87 11.48
N GLY A 36 12.55 -12.06 10.33
CA GLY A 36 11.72 -13.23 10.03
C GLY A 36 10.45 -13.35 10.87
N ARG A 37 10.00 -12.26 11.51
CA ARG A 37 8.80 -12.25 12.38
C ARG A 37 7.52 -11.96 11.60
N THR A 38 7.64 -11.29 10.46
CA THR A 38 6.54 -11.01 9.54
C THR A 38 7.05 -11.03 8.10
N SER A 39 6.14 -11.04 7.13
CA SER A 39 6.44 -10.71 5.73
C SER A 39 5.92 -9.30 5.43
N LEU A 40 6.64 -8.56 4.59
CA LEU A 40 6.14 -7.30 4.03
C LEU A 40 5.94 -7.48 2.53
N MET A 41 4.69 -7.45 2.09
CA MET A 41 4.33 -7.61 0.69
C MET A 41 4.08 -6.24 0.05
N LEU A 42 4.80 -5.91 -1.01
CA LEU A 42 4.54 -4.73 -1.83
C LEU A 42 3.64 -5.12 -3.00
N LEU A 43 2.39 -4.63 -2.98
CA LEU A 43 1.47 -4.88 -4.08
C LEU A 43 1.86 -4.04 -5.30
N GLY A 44 1.71 -4.62 -6.49
CA GLY A 44 2.01 -3.93 -7.74
C GLY A 44 1.18 -2.66 -7.93
N MET A 45 -0.11 -2.71 -7.57
CA MET A 45 -0.99 -1.53 -7.59
C MET A 45 -0.55 -0.44 -6.61
N VAL A 46 0.01 -0.82 -5.46
CA VAL A 46 0.48 0.12 -4.43
C VAL A 46 1.76 0.82 -4.88
N VAL A 47 2.74 0.06 -5.39
CA VAL A 47 3.97 0.60 -5.97
C VAL A 47 3.68 1.49 -7.17
N THR A 48 2.79 1.07 -8.06
CA THR A 48 2.35 1.88 -9.21
C THR A 48 1.68 3.17 -8.74
N GLY A 49 0.85 3.10 -7.70
CA GLY A 49 0.21 4.26 -7.09
C GLY A 49 1.21 5.25 -6.50
N LEU A 50 2.21 4.77 -5.76
CA LEU A 50 3.31 5.57 -5.22
C LEU A 50 4.01 6.34 -6.35
N ILE A 51 4.53 5.63 -7.36
CA ILE A 51 5.25 6.24 -8.49
C ILE A 51 4.39 7.26 -9.20
N ARG A 52 3.14 6.91 -9.51
CA ARG A 52 2.19 7.83 -10.14
C ARG A 52 1.99 9.09 -9.31
N ILE A 53 1.81 8.97 -8.01
CA ILE A 53 1.44 10.11 -7.15
C ILE A 53 2.62 11.06 -6.96
N THR A 54 3.79 10.55 -6.61
CA THR A 54 4.98 11.36 -6.29
C THR A 54 5.59 12.06 -7.50
N THR A 55 5.40 11.49 -8.70
CA THR A 55 5.93 12.05 -9.96
C THR A 55 4.91 12.92 -10.72
N HIS A 56 3.68 13.10 -10.23
CA HIS A 56 2.63 13.79 -10.98
C HIS A 56 2.47 15.27 -10.59
N PRO A 57 2.69 16.22 -11.52
CA PRO A 57 2.80 17.66 -11.22
C PRO A 57 1.48 18.33 -10.82
N LYS A 58 0.33 17.67 -11.06
CA LYS A 58 -0.96 18.15 -10.54
C LYS A 58 -1.27 17.69 -9.12
N ILE A 59 -0.48 16.77 -8.57
CA ILE A 59 -0.68 16.23 -7.21
C ILE A 59 0.32 16.89 -6.25
N PHE A 60 1.61 16.88 -6.60
CA PHE A 60 2.64 17.61 -5.85
C PHE A 60 3.15 18.80 -6.65
N GLN A 61 3.28 19.95 -5.99
CA GLN A 61 3.88 21.15 -6.59
C GLN A 61 5.35 20.92 -6.95
N GLN A 62 6.08 20.24 -6.06
CA GLN A 62 7.42 19.71 -6.31
C GLN A 62 7.33 18.20 -6.42
N THR A 63 7.41 17.70 -7.65
CA THR A 63 7.46 16.26 -7.94
C THR A 63 8.83 15.68 -7.64
N ASP A 64 8.87 14.41 -7.31
CA ASP A 64 10.12 13.68 -7.11
C ASP A 64 10.68 13.17 -8.44
N PRO A 65 12.02 13.12 -8.61
CA PRO A 65 12.64 12.41 -9.72
C PRO A 65 12.20 10.95 -9.73
N LEU A 66 11.84 10.42 -10.90
CA LEU A 66 11.42 9.02 -11.04
C LEU A 66 12.45 8.05 -10.44
N GLN A 67 13.75 8.33 -10.64
CA GLN A 67 14.85 7.51 -10.12
C GLN A 67 14.81 7.42 -8.59
N ASP A 68 14.62 8.53 -7.89
CA ASP A 68 14.61 8.55 -6.42
C ASP A 68 13.45 7.72 -5.85
N VAL A 69 12.29 7.74 -6.54
CA VAL A 69 11.11 6.96 -6.13
C VAL A 69 11.33 5.47 -6.39
N THR A 70 11.94 5.10 -7.52
CA THR A 70 12.25 3.69 -7.82
C THR A 70 13.35 3.15 -6.92
N ASP A 71 14.38 3.93 -6.62
CA ASP A 71 15.46 3.56 -5.70
C ASP A 71 14.91 3.30 -4.29
N PHE A 72 13.91 4.07 -3.86
CA PHE A 72 13.22 3.81 -2.60
C PHE A 72 12.52 2.44 -2.61
N VAL A 73 11.80 2.09 -3.68
CA VAL A 73 11.14 0.77 -3.81
C VAL A 73 12.17 -0.36 -3.84
N ASP A 74 13.25 -0.20 -4.61
CA ASP A 74 14.33 -1.17 -4.71
C ASP A 74 15.03 -1.37 -3.36
N SER A 75 15.21 -0.29 -2.58
CA SER A 75 15.76 -0.38 -1.22
C SER A 75 14.89 -1.24 -0.30
N LEU A 76 13.55 -1.13 -0.39
CA LEU A 76 12.63 -1.98 0.37
C LEU A 76 12.75 -3.43 -0.08
N LEU A 77 12.75 -3.68 -1.39
CA LEU A 77 12.84 -5.04 -1.96
C LEU A 77 14.19 -5.72 -1.69
N SER A 78 15.24 -4.94 -1.41
CA SER A 78 16.55 -5.46 -1.01
C SER A 78 16.57 -6.02 0.43
N CYS A 79 15.57 -5.69 1.24
CA CYS A 79 15.47 -6.15 2.62
C CYS A 79 14.94 -7.60 2.70
N PRO A 80 15.49 -8.45 3.58
CA PRO A 80 15.01 -9.83 3.74
C PRO A 80 13.52 -9.87 4.10
N SER A 81 12.79 -10.83 3.53
CA SER A 81 11.35 -11.04 3.73
C SER A 81 10.44 -9.89 3.28
N VAL A 82 10.99 -8.87 2.61
CA VAL A 82 10.19 -7.94 1.80
C VAL A 82 10.05 -8.53 0.40
N GLN A 83 8.82 -8.62 -0.09
CA GLN A 83 8.51 -9.31 -1.34
C GLN A 83 7.67 -8.41 -2.24
N PHE A 84 7.98 -8.44 -3.53
CA PHE A 84 7.05 -7.92 -4.53
C PHE A 84 6.00 -8.97 -4.82
N GLN A 85 4.75 -8.53 -4.94
CA GLN A 85 3.62 -9.40 -5.22
C GLN A 85 3.84 -10.26 -6.47
N SER A 86 3.75 -11.58 -6.30
CA SER A 86 3.85 -12.53 -7.41
C SER A 86 2.53 -12.73 -8.17
N GLN A 87 1.39 -12.63 -7.48
CA GLN A 87 0.06 -12.79 -8.06
C GLN A 87 -0.95 -11.78 -7.51
N GLY A 88 -1.69 -11.16 -8.42
CA GLY A 88 -2.80 -10.23 -8.16
C GLY A 88 -4.14 -10.91 -7.89
N THR A 89 -5.11 -10.11 -7.45
CA THR A 89 -6.52 -10.50 -7.51
C THR A 89 -6.92 -10.88 -8.94
N THR A 90 -7.75 -11.91 -9.07
CA THR A 90 -8.33 -12.29 -10.37
C THR A 90 -9.53 -11.41 -10.71
N TRP A 91 -9.87 -11.30 -12.00
CA TRP A 91 -11.07 -10.56 -12.42
C TRP A 91 -12.36 -11.05 -11.73
N PRO A 92 -12.66 -12.35 -11.61
CA PRO A 92 -13.84 -12.81 -10.88
C PRO A 92 -13.92 -12.29 -9.45
N ASN A 93 -12.79 -12.29 -8.72
CA ASN A 93 -12.74 -11.84 -7.32
C ASN A 93 -12.88 -10.32 -7.21
N LEU A 94 -12.20 -9.56 -8.07
CA LEU A 94 -12.39 -8.10 -8.15
C LEU A 94 -13.84 -7.75 -8.50
N ARG A 95 -14.41 -8.42 -9.50
CA ARG A 95 -15.81 -8.23 -9.93
C ARG A 95 -16.77 -8.49 -8.76
N GLN A 96 -16.53 -9.54 -8.00
CA GLN A 96 -17.34 -9.86 -6.82
C GLN A 96 -17.31 -8.71 -5.81
N VAL A 97 -16.13 -8.27 -5.38
CA VAL A 97 -15.98 -7.14 -4.44
C VAL A 97 -16.65 -5.88 -4.99
N CYS A 98 -16.45 -5.57 -6.27
CA CYS A 98 -17.05 -4.39 -6.88
C CYS A 98 -18.57 -4.40 -6.87
N LEU A 99 -19.20 -5.54 -7.16
CA LEU A 99 -20.65 -5.67 -7.20
C LEU A 99 -21.26 -5.75 -5.79
N GLU A 100 -20.63 -6.46 -4.86
CA GLU A 100 -21.12 -6.59 -3.50
C GLU A 100 -21.05 -5.26 -2.74
N GLN A 101 -19.95 -4.52 -2.92
CA GLN A 101 -19.70 -3.24 -2.23
C GLN A 101 -20.12 -2.02 -3.05
N GLN A 102 -20.77 -2.22 -4.21
CA GLN A 102 -21.21 -1.17 -5.13
C GLN A 102 -20.10 -0.15 -5.43
N VAL A 103 -18.89 -0.65 -5.67
CA VAL A 103 -17.69 0.16 -5.88
C VAL A 103 -17.74 0.81 -7.27
N SER A 104 -17.36 2.08 -7.32
CA SER A 104 -17.20 2.83 -8.57
C SER A 104 -16.16 3.93 -8.43
N GLY A 105 -15.67 4.45 -9.56
CA GLY A 105 -14.71 5.56 -9.60
C GLY A 105 -13.40 5.26 -8.88
N ASN A 106 -12.97 6.17 -8.02
CA ASN A 106 -11.66 6.09 -7.33
C ASN A 106 -11.53 4.85 -6.44
N LEU A 107 -12.65 4.31 -5.95
CA LEU A 107 -12.69 3.16 -5.05
C LEU A 107 -12.36 1.83 -5.75
N VAL A 108 -12.29 1.81 -7.09
CA VAL A 108 -11.95 0.59 -7.85
C VAL A 108 -10.53 0.13 -7.55
N THR A 109 -9.60 1.07 -7.34
CA THR A 109 -8.24 0.75 -6.93
C THR A 109 -8.21 0.12 -5.54
N ASP A 110 -8.99 0.66 -4.61
CA ASP A 110 -9.10 0.12 -3.25
C ASP A 110 -9.75 -1.26 -3.25
N ALA A 111 -10.75 -1.50 -4.11
CA ALA A 111 -11.32 -2.83 -4.29
C ALA A 111 -10.32 -3.84 -4.86
N TRP A 112 -9.40 -3.39 -5.73
CA TRP A 112 -8.31 -4.25 -6.21
C TRP A 112 -7.35 -4.62 -5.08
N ILE A 113 -6.96 -3.65 -4.26
CA ILE A 113 -6.10 -3.87 -3.08
C ILE A 113 -6.82 -4.80 -2.09
N ALA A 114 -8.06 -4.50 -1.73
CA ALA A 114 -8.85 -5.28 -0.78
C ALA A 114 -9.06 -6.73 -1.26
N SER A 115 -9.42 -6.93 -2.53
CA SER A 115 -9.61 -8.28 -3.07
C SER A 115 -8.31 -9.09 -3.09
N THR A 116 -7.16 -8.44 -3.32
CA THR A 116 -5.83 -9.05 -3.21
C THR A 116 -5.50 -9.42 -1.77
N VAL A 117 -5.75 -8.52 -0.82
CA VAL A 117 -5.51 -8.72 0.62
C VAL A 117 -6.35 -9.89 1.14
N MET A 118 -7.63 -9.96 0.76
CA MET A 118 -8.52 -11.07 1.11
C MET A 118 -7.99 -12.42 0.61
N GLN A 119 -7.49 -12.49 -0.63
CA GLN A 119 -6.96 -13.72 -1.24
C GLN A 119 -5.64 -14.17 -0.63
N SER A 120 -4.76 -13.22 -0.36
CA SER A 120 -3.41 -13.50 0.18
C SER A 120 -3.43 -13.77 1.69
N GLY A 121 -4.51 -13.42 2.39
CA GLY A 121 -4.57 -13.51 3.85
C GLY A 121 -3.76 -12.41 4.56
N GLU A 122 -3.25 -11.44 3.82
CA GLU A 122 -2.44 -10.35 4.34
C GLU A 122 -3.27 -9.37 5.19
N THR A 123 -2.57 -8.53 5.95
CA THR A 123 -3.17 -7.38 6.64
C THR A 123 -2.77 -6.10 5.92
N LEU A 124 -3.75 -5.31 5.46
CA LEU A 124 -3.54 -4.00 4.88
C LEU A 124 -3.29 -2.96 5.97
N CYS A 125 -2.24 -2.16 5.81
CA CYS A 125 -1.98 -0.98 6.62
C CYS A 125 -2.35 0.28 5.83
N THR A 126 -3.24 1.12 6.36
CA THR A 126 -3.73 2.32 5.66
C THR A 126 -4.11 3.46 6.63
N PHE A 127 -4.12 4.69 6.13
CA PHE A 127 -4.80 5.82 6.78
C PHE A 127 -6.27 5.96 6.35
N ASP A 128 -6.70 5.26 5.30
CA ASP A 128 -8.01 5.42 4.68
C ASP A 128 -9.07 4.54 5.35
N ARG A 129 -10.13 5.19 5.82
CA ARG A 129 -11.25 4.54 6.49
C ARG A 129 -12.22 3.90 5.51
N ASP A 130 -12.15 4.20 4.22
CA ASP A 130 -12.97 3.55 3.19
C ASP A 130 -12.70 2.04 3.12
N PHE A 131 -11.52 1.56 3.53
CA PHE A 131 -11.24 0.13 3.65
C PHE A 131 -12.05 -0.58 4.75
N LEU A 132 -12.66 0.14 5.71
CA LEU A 132 -13.54 -0.47 6.73
C LEU A 132 -14.76 -1.16 6.11
N ARG A 133 -15.18 -0.73 4.92
CA ARG A 133 -16.29 -1.37 4.19
C ARG A 133 -15.81 -2.49 3.26
N LEU A 134 -14.52 -2.51 2.92
CA LEU A 134 -13.94 -3.43 1.95
C LEU A 134 -13.23 -4.62 2.60
N LEU A 135 -12.76 -4.49 3.83
CA LEU A 135 -11.95 -5.50 4.52
C LEU A 135 -12.52 -5.81 5.91
N PRO A 136 -12.42 -7.07 6.38
CA PRO A 136 -12.69 -7.39 7.77
C PRO A 136 -11.63 -6.76 8.68
N SER A 137 -12.00 -6.48 9.94
CA SER A 137 -11.09 -5.88 10.93
C SER A 137 -9.82 -6.70 11.21
N SER A 138 -9.85 -8.02 10.97
CA SER A 138 -8.68 -8.89 11.09
C SER A 138 -7.63 -8.68 9.99
N GLN A 139 -8.01 -8.08 8.86
CA GLN A 139 -7.12 -7.81 7.72
C GLN A 139 -6.87 -6.32 7.49
N LEU A 140 -7.24 -5.48 8.47
CA LEU A 140 -7.11 -4.03 8.36
C LEU A 140 -6.44 -3.44 9.60
N LEU A 141 -5.32 -2.77 9.39
CA LEU A 141 -4.63 -1.94 10.36
C LEU A 141 -4.78 -0.47 9.95
N LEU A 142 -5.61 0.26 10.71
CA LEU A 142 -5.74 1.72 10.53
C LEU A 142 -4.67 2.45 11.35
N LEU A 143 -3.78 3.15 10.66
CA LEU A 143 -2.82 4.03 11.31
C LEU A 143 -3.49 5.30 11.83
N LYS A 144 -2.90 5.85 12.91
CA LYS A 144 -3.30 7.15 13.43
C LYS A 144 -2.43 8.22 12.76
N PRO A 145 -3.04 9.28 12.20
CA PRO A 145 -2.32 10.40 11.60
C PRO A 145 -1.52 11.20 12.63
#